data_AF-A0A7Y4TGE6-F1
#
_entry.id   AF-A0A7Y4TGE6-F1
#
_cell.length_a   1.000
_cell.length_b   1.000
_cell.length_c   1.000
_cell.angle_alpha   90.00
_cell.angle_beta   90.00
_cell.angle_gamma   90.00
#
_symmetry.space_group_name_H-M   'P 1'
#
loop_
_entity.id
_entity.type
_entity.pdbx_description
1 polymer ?
#
loop_
_entity_poly.entity_id
_entity_poly.type
_entity_poly.pdbx_seq_one_letter_code
_entity_poly.pdbx_strand_id
1 'polypeptide(L)' 'MLVVPTRAVQAMEGETVVFVRSAAGTFTRRAVATGTERDDEIEIVRGLEEGDVVATAGAFLLKSELLAPAGEEP' A
#
# COMPACT_ATOMS: atom_id res chain seq x y z
N MET A 1 -2.55 -11.81 12.55
CA MET A 1 -3.53 -10.73 12.32
C MET A 1 -2.73 -9.55 11.82
N LEU A 2 -2.92 -9.16 10.57
CA LEU A 2 -2.28 -7.94 10.06
C LEU A 2 -3.21 -6.77 10.34
N VAL A 3 -2.63 -5.69 10.82
CA VAL A 3 -3.29 -4.39 10.90
C VAL A 3 -2.51 -3.43 10.02
N VAL A 4 -3.25 -2.64 9.26
CA VAL A 4 -2.69 -1.59 8.41
C VAL A 4 -3.39 -0.28 8.75
N PRO A 5 -2.73 0.87 8.62
CA PRO A 5 -3.43 2.13 8.81
C PRO A 5 -4.56 2.27 7.78
N THR A 6 -5.68 2.87 8.17
CA THR A 6 -6.83 3.18 7.29
C THR A 6 -6.37 3.88 6.02
N ARG A 7 -5.32 4.71 6.12
CA ARG A 7 -4.69 5.45 5.02
C ARG A 7 -3.94 4.59 3.99
N ALA A 8 -3.65 3.32 4.28
CA ALA A 8 -3.08 2.37 3.31
C ALA A 8 -4.16 1.70 2.46
N VAL A 9 -5.40 1.76 2.93
CA VAL A 9 -6.55 1.12 2.32
C VAL A 9 -7.25 2.13 1.42
N GLN A 10 -7.50 1.73 0.19
CA GLN A 10 -8.24 2.52 -0.79
C GLN A 10 -9.55 1.81 -1.12
N ALA A 11 -10.65 2.58 -1.12
CA ALA A 11 -11.92 2.09 -1.61
C ALA A 11 -12.01 2.40 -3.11
N MET A 12 -12.05 1.36 -3.95
CA MET A 12 -12.18 1.47 -5.40
C MET A 12 -13.37 0.62 -5.87
N GLU A 13 -14.29 1.22 -6.62
CA GLU A 13 -15.45 0.51 -7.20
C GLU A 13 -16.33 -0.22 -6.15
N GLY A 14 -16.31 0.26 -4.89
CA GLY A 14 -17.02 -0.38 -3.77
C GLY A 14 -16.27 -1.54 -3.12
N GLU A 15 -15.07 -1.87 -3.62
CA GLU A 15 -14.18 -2.87 -3.05
C GLU A 15 -13.01 -2.23 -2.31
N THR A 16 -12.47 -2.98 -1.36
CA THR A 16 -11.34 -2.55 -0.55
C THR A 16 -10.04 -3.09 -1.13
N VAL A 17 -9.16 -2.18 -1.54
CA VAL A 17 -7.89 -2.51 -2.19
C VAL A 17 -6.73 -1.84 -1.49
N VAL A 18 -5.59 -2.51 -1.46
CA VAL A 18 -4.32 -1.97 -0.95
C VAL A 18 -3.26 -2.06 -2.04
N PHE A 19 -2.25 -1.22 -1.96
CA PHE A 19 -1.13 -1.24 -2.90
C PHE A 19 0.08 -1.89 -2.23
N VAL A 20 0.48 -3.04 -2.74
CA VAL A 20 1.59 -3.83 -2.20
C VAL A 20 2.82 -3.62 -3.06
N ARG A 21 3.98 -3.38 -2.44
CA ARG A 21 5.27 -3.26 -3.12
C ARG A 21 5.73 -4.64 -3.61
N SER A 22 5.87 -4.77 -4.91
CA SER A 22 6.46 -5.93 -5.56
C SER A 22 7.98 -5.89 -5.50
N ALA A 23 8.63 -7.05 -5.66
CA ALA A 23 10.09 -7.20 -5.67
C ALA A 23 10.78 -6.32 -6.73
N ALA A 24 10.08 -5.98 -7.82
CA ALA A 24 10.56 -5.09 -8.88
C ALA A 24 10.53 -3.59 -8.51
N GLY A 25 10.16 -3.24 -7.28
CA GLY A 25 10.01 -1.85 -6.84
C GLY A 25 8.73 -1.16 -7.33
N THR A 26 7.85 -1.88 -8.01
CA THR A 26 6.53 -1.41 -8.44
C THR A 26 5.47 -1.68 -7.38
N PHE A 27 4.35 -0.98 -7.46
CA PHE A 27 3.19 -1.22 -6.58
C PHE A 27 2.10 -1.93 -7.37
N THR A 28 1.57 -3.01 -6.80
CA THR A 28 0.46 -3.77 -7.38
C THR A 28 -0.76 -3.64 -6.49
N ARG A 29 -1.89 -3.29 -7.10
CA ARG A 29 -3.19 -3.30 -6.41
C ARG A 29 -3.55 -4.73 -6.02
N ARG A 30 -3.91 -4.94 -4.77
CA ARG A 30 -4.35 -6.22 -4.24
C ARG A 30 -5.69 -6.02 -3.54
N ALA A 31 -6.70 -6.74 -3.99
CA ALA A 31 -7.98 -6.78 -3.32
C ALA A 31 -7.80 -7.49 -1.97
N VAL A 32 -8.28 -6.86 -0.90
CA VAL A 32 -8.16 -7.38 0.45
C VAL A 32 -9.51 -7.41 1.12
N ALA A 33 -9.71 -8.39 1.97
CA ALA A 33 -10.84 -8.40 2.88
C ALA A 33 -10.38 -7.77 4.19
N THR A 34 -11.07 -6.71 4.57
CA THR A 34 -10.88 -6.02 5.85
C THR A 34 -11.86 -6.54 6.88
N GLY A 35 -11.41 -6.57 8.13
CA GLY A 35 -12.20 -6.97 9.29
C GLY A 35 -12.63 -5.75 10.08
N THR A 36 -12.25 -5.72 11.35
CA THR A 36 -12.60 -4.61 12.24
C THR A 36 -11.75 -3.38 11.92
N GLU A 37 -12.40 -2.25 11.69
CA GLU A 37 -11.77 -0.92 11.69
C GLU A 37 -11.79 -0.34 13.10
N ARG A 38 -10.65 0.16 13.57
CA ARG A 38 -10.51 0.84 14.86
C ARG A 38 -9.59 2.05 14.75
N ASP A 39 -10.10 3.19 15.19
CA ASP A 39 -9.37 4.47 15.26
C ASP A 39 -8.78 4.89 13.90
N ASP A 40 -7.49 4.61 13.64
CA ASP A 40 -6.79 4.89 12.37
C ASP A 40 -6.20 3.60 11.77
N GLU A 41 -6.63 2.43 12.24
CA GLU A 41 -6.15 1.10 11.83
C GLU A 41 -7.30 0.20 11.35
N ILE A 42 -7.02 -0.59 10.31
CA ILE A 42 -7.92 -1.58 9.74
C ILE A 42 -7.25 -2.95 9.83
N GLU A 43 -7.99 -3.90 10.40
CA GLU A 43 -7.60 -5.29 10.37
C GLU A 43 -7.73 -5.87 8.96
N ILE A 44 -6.70 -6.55 8.48
CA ILE A 44 -6.75 -7.33 7.24
C ILE A 44 -6.99 -8.79 7.60
N VAL A 45 -8.14 -9.31 7.18
CA VAL A 45 -8.52 -10.71 7.40
C VAL A 45 -8.07 -11.60 6.25
N ARG A 46 -7.99 -11.08 5.01
CA ARG A 46 -7.45 -11.81 3.84
C ARG A 46 -6.84 -10.90 2.79
N GLY A 47 -5.92 -11.45 2.00
CA GLY A 47 -5.37 -10.81 0.80
C GLY A 47 -4.02 -10.14 1.01
N LEU A 48 -3.50 -10.11 2.24
CA LEU A 48 -2.14 -9.69 2.59
C LEU A 48 -1.44 -10.79 3.38
N GLU A 49 -0.13 -10.88 3.24
CA GLU A 49 0.71 -11.86 3.92
C GLU A 49 1.72 -11.15 4.85
N GLU A 50 2.20 -11.87 5.86
CA GLU A 50 3.22 -11.33 6.76
C GLU A 50 4.50 -11.03 5.97
N GLY A 51 4.97 -9.79 6.04
CA GLY A 51 6.13 -9.31 5.28
C GLY A 51 5.78 -8.54 4.00
N ASP A 52 4.51 -8.50 3.58
CA ASP A 52 4.08 -7.60 2.50
C ASP A 52 4.22 -6.13 2.91
N VAL A 53 4.82 -5.35 2.03
CA VAL A 53 5.01 -3.90 2.25
C VAL A 53 3.88 -3.16 1.55
N VAL A 54 2.95 -2.62 2.33
CA VAL A 54 1.84 -1.80 1.84
C VAL A 54 2.22 -0.32 1.76
N ALA A 55 1.82 0.34 0.67
CA ALA A 55 1.93 1.77 0.53
C ALA A 55 0.86 2.47 1.38
N THR A 56 1.28 3.29 2.33
CA THR A 56 0.39 4.21 3.05
C THR A 56 0.20 5.50 2.24
N ALA A 57 -0.83 6.31 2.52
CA ALA A 57 -1.00 7.62 1.88
C ALA A 57 0.23 8.55 2.01
N GLY A 58 1.19 8.26 2.90
CA GLY A 58 2.49 8.95 3.00
C GLY A 58 3.58 8.46 2.04
N ALA A 59 3.39 7.34 1.33
CA ALA A 59 4.29 6.86 0.28
C ALA A 59 4.34 7.79 -0.94
N PHE A 60 3.58 8.89 -0.94
CA PHE A 60 3.75 10.00 -1.87
C PHE A 60 5.18 10.58 -1.84
N LEU A 61 5.90 10.50 -0.72
CA LEU A 61 7.32 10.84 -0.64
C LEU A 61 8.24 9.85 -1.38
N LEU A 62 7.80 8.60 -1.62
CA LEU A 62 8.60 7.63 -2.37
C LEU A 62 8.62 7.93 -3.88
N LYS A 63 7.72 8.78 -4.37
CA LYS A 63 7.72 9.22 -5.78
C LYS A 63 8.74 10.34 -6.06
N SER A 64 9.30 10.98 -5.03
CA SER A 64 10.34 12.00 -5.21
C SER A 64 11.75 11.42 -5.39
N GLU A 65 11.97 10.11 -5.16
CA GLU A 65 13.26 9.46 -5.47
C GLU A 65 13.17 8.30 -6.47
N LEU A 66 12.02 7.61 -6.60
CA LEU A 66 11.89 6.50 -7.57
C LEU A 66 11.65 6.95 -9.03
N LEU A 67 11.54 8.27 -9.28
CA LEU A 67 11.53 8.85 -10.63
C LEU A 67 12.77 9.70 -10.91
N ALA A 68 13.91 9.40 -10.28
CA ALA A 68 15.19 9.76 -10.85
C ALA A 68 15.66 8.60 -11.76
N PRO A 69 15.40 8.62 -13.08
CA PRO A 69 16.32 7.92 -13.95
C PRO A 69 17.70 8.53 -13.72
N ALA A 70 18.68 7.69 -13.43
CA ALA A 70 20.07 8.06 -13.56
C ALA A 70 20.26 8.74 -14.92
N GLY A 71 20.64 10.01 -14.88
CA GLY A 71 20.72 10.88 -16.03
C GLY A 71 21.29 12.21 -15.57
N GLU A 72 22.62 12.21 -15.48
CA GLU A 72 23.55 13.34 -15.43
C GLU A 72 22.97 14.68 -15.95
N GLU A 73 23.32 15.74 -15.20
CA GLU A 73 23.46 17.19 -15.47
C GLU A 73 23.58 17.64 -16.95
N PRO A 74 23.29 18.92 -17.32
CA PRO A 74 23.60 20.16 -16.58
C PRO A 74 22.52 21.28 -16.51
#